data_AF-A0A923Z6I5-F1
#
_entry.id   AF-A0A923Z6I5-F1
#
_cell.length_a   1.000
_cell.length_b   1.000
_cell.length_c   1.000
_cell.angle_alpha   90.00
_cell.angle_beta   90.00
_cell.angle_gamma   90.00
#
_symmetry.space_group_name_H-M   'P 1'
#
loop_
_entity.id
_entity.type
_entity.pdbx_description
1 polymer ?
#
loop_
_entity_poly.entity_id
_entity_poly.type
_entity_poly.pdbx_seq_one_letter_code
_entity_poly.pdbx_strand_id
1 'polypeptide(L)'
;MTLSRMHLGMLGVASIFTGMISPVVRSGLSVFPFPLTDMQIYAYLILLILAIICVLLAVRSWSWTRVAGLITIVLIGYLFIVSWSGEVRTSSGLLAPSLSWGWLFLASGVGLLIASMFGDEIISEGPSLGDHWLGWLGSISILALTGVIMAISYIPGTERSRSHVLENMFGTGSSETRSGLTRSMAFSSIEKMAFDRASDQVSFFAASGTQMVSFPSGQIYDRLPYTTTTIGNTRYTVSANGIVSKDSDTIMGKAILPQDMSRAILMLSGSEIISLSRAGIRPINGEYTSIEDIIATREGEHSIWRSRNPDGYRIYRDGESITMPYHEISHISASSDGRSVMALIGESDGVRYIIKNDVKIEQIAPGYIEGTLRMNGTESLYAVERDGMIELIHNGTILDRKFDEIREVYLDTDGGGYAYFGRPLGESSYCIYTRYRGNLCGLTGYMNPRQAPDSSIVYAAMVDGAWGIYRNTSPIIRNTGYMSREDISRDYVFFDITNPSYYLFIRGSDTGYRLYKKGAWIDGTYKDVGLDVSFGYDYKIIMSIQDSTGWRLIEF
;
A
#
# COMPACT_ATOMS: atom_id res chain seq x y z
N MET A 1 -52.42 32.75 -16.95
CA MET A 1 -52.39 31.33 -16.52
C MET A 1 -52.42 31.30 -15.01
N THR A 2 -53.51 30.82 -14.42
CA THR A 2 -53.66 30.63 -12.97
C THR A 2 -53.01 29.29 -12.59
N LEU A 3 -51.95 29.32 -11.78
CA LEU A 3 -51.29 28.10 -11.28
C LEU A 3 -52.15 27.49 -10.17
N SER A 4 -52.70 26.30 -10.40
CA SER A 4 -53.48 25.58 -9.37
C SER A 4 -52.55 24.86 -8.37
N ARG A 5 -53.09 24.49 -7.19
CA ARG A 5 -52.36 23.70 -6.17
C ARG A 5 -51.72 22.43 -6.73
N MET A 6 -52.39 21.79 -7.69
CA MET A 6 -51.88 20.58 -8.36
C MET A 6 -50.64 20.88 -9.21
N HIS A 7 -50.62 22.00 -9.94
CA HIS A 7 -49.47 22.42 -10.73
C HIS A 7 -48.27 22.75 -9.84
N LEU A 8 -48.50 23.43 -8.70
CA LEU A 8 -47.46 23.71 -7.71
C LEU A 8 -46.91 22.42 -7.07
N GLY A 9 -47.78 21.45 -6.76
CA GLY A 9 -47.37 20.15 -6.23
C GLY A 9 -46.53 19.35 -7.22
N MET A 10 -46.93 19.31 -8.50
CA MET A 10 -46.18 18.62 -9.55
C MET A 10 -44.83 19.28 -9.85
N LEU A 11 -44.77 20.63 -9.87
CA LEU A 11 -43.52 21.38 -9.99
C LEU A 11 -42.60 21.17 -8.78
N GLY A 12 -43.18 21.03 -7.58
CA GLY A 12 -42.44 20.65 -6.36
C GLY A 12 -41.81 19.27 -6.49
N VAL A 13 -42.57 18.26 -6.92
CA VAL A 13 -42.07 16.89 -7.15
C VAL A 13 -40.97 16.88 -8.21
N ALA A 14 -41.16 17.56 -9.35
CA ALA A 14 -40.18 17.64 -10.43
C ALA A 14 -38.87 18.34 -9.98
N SER A 15 -38.98 19.38 -9.16
CA SER A 15 -37.82 20.12 -8.63
C SER A 15 -37.04 19.29 -7.61
N ILE A 16 -37.74 18.60 -6.68
CA ILE A 16 -37.09 17.68 -5.73
C ILE A 16 -36.36 16.57 -6.50
N PHE A 17 -37.01 16.00 -7.51
CA PHE A 17 -36.43 14.98 -8.37
C PHE A 17 -35.16 15.46 -9.10
N THR A 18 -35.18 16.67 -9.67
CA THR A 18 -34.01 17.24 -10.37
C THR A 18 -32.86 17.52 -9.40
N GLY A 19 -33.18 17.95 -8.17
CA GLY A 19 -32.18 18.14 -7.11
C GLY A 19 -31.48 16.86 -6.68
N MET A 20 -32.17 15.72 -6.72
CA MET A 20 -31.59 14.40 -6.39
C MET A 20 -30.64 13.87 -7.47
N ILE A 21 -30.78 14.29 -8.73
CA ILE A 21 -29.94 13.87 -9.86
C ILE A 21 -28.76 14.84 -10.11
N SER A 22 -28.88 16.09 -9.68
CA SER A 22 -27.87 17.14 -9.89
C SER A 22 -26.44 16.87 -9.37
N PRO A 23 -26.17 16.07 -8.31
CA PRO A 23 -24.80 15.76 -7.89
C PRO A 23 -23.96 15.04 -8.98
N VAL A 24 -24.61 14.50 -10.02
CA VAL A 24 -24.01 13.68 -11.09
C VAL A 24 -23.06 14.47 -12.02
N VAL A 25 -23.05 15.81 -11.99
CA VAL A 25 -22.37 16.61 -13.04
C VAL A 25 -21.04 17.28 -12.58
N ARG A 26 -20.63 17.17 -11.31
CA ARG A 26 -19.47 17.95 -10.81
C ARG A 26 -18.22 17.17 -10.43
N SER A 27 -18.25 15.85 -10.34
CA SER A 27 -17.03 15.06 -10.15
C SER A 27 -16.59 14.51 -11.51
N GLY A 28 -15.38 14.85 -11.96
CA GLY A 28 -14.69 14.18 -13.07
C GLY A 28 -14.38 12.69 -12.82
N LEU A 29 -15.22 11.99 -12.06
CA LEU A 29 -15.24 10.55 -11.90
C LEU A 29 -15.96 9.97 -13.12
N SER A 30 -15.17 9.45 -14.06
CA SER A 30 -15.63 8.62 -15.18
C SER A 30 -16.09 7.22 -14.72
N VAL A 31 -16.71 7.12 -13.54
CA VAL A 31 -17.12 5.83 -12.95
C VAL A 31 -18.62 5.69 -13.05
N PHE A 32 -19.06 4.89 -14.04
CA PHE A 32 -20.42 4.40 -14.14
C PHE A 32 -20.44 2.88 -13.85
N PRO A 33 -21.43 2.35 -13.10
CA PRO A 33 -22.34 3.11 -12.24
C PRO A 33 -21.59 3.74 -11.06
N PHE A 34 -22.12 4.85 -10.54
CA PHE A 34 -21.54 5.57 -9.40
C PHE A 34 -21.46 4.66 -8.15
N PRO A 35 -20.41 4.78 -7.32
CA PRO A 35 -20.29 3.98 -6.10
C PRO A 35 -21.48 4.23 -5.17
N LEU A 36 -22.11 3.15 -4.73
CA LEU A 36 -23.24 3.18 -3.81
C LEU A 36 -22.77 3.80 -2.47
N THR A 37 -23.47 4.84 -2.00
CA THR A 37 -23.26 5.44 -0.68
C THR A 37 -24.34 4.96 0.29
N ASP A 38 -24.05 4.99 1.59
CA ASP A 38 -24.98 4.59 2.65
C ASP A 38 -26.26 5.45 2.69
N MET A 39 -26.31 6.53 1.89
CA MET A 39 -27.44 7.46 1.80
C MET A 39 -28.49 7.08 0.74
N GLN A 40 -28.22 6.09 -0.12
CA GLN A 40 -29.12 5.75 -1.22
C GLN A 40 -30.47 5.19 -0.77
N ILE A 41 -30.54 4.51 0.38
CA ILE A 41 -31.80 4.03 0.96
C ILE A 41 -32.77 5.20 1.20
N TYR A 42 -32.27 6.32 1.72
CA TYR A 42 -33.08 7.51 1.96
C TYR A 42 -33.52 8.18 0.66
N ALA A 43 -32.68 8.17 -0.38
CA ALA A 43 -33.05 8.65 -1.71
C ALA A 43 -34.17 7.80 -2.33
N TYR A 44 -34.11 6.47 -2.23
CA TYR A 44 -35.18 5.59 -2.72
C TYR A 44 -36.49 5.76 -1.93
N LEU A 45 -36.40 5.96 -0.61
CA LEU A 45 -37.57 6.27 0.22
C LEU A 45 -38.22 7.59 -0.19
N ILE A 46 -37.43 8.63 -0.47
CA ILE A 46 -37.96 9.91 -0.96
C ILE A 46 -38.66 9.74 -2.32
N LEU A 47 -38.06 9.01 -3.28
CA LEU A 47 -38.67 8.75 -4.59
C LEU A 47 -40.00 7.99 -4.48
N LEU A 48 -40.06 7.00 -3.59
CA LEU A 48 -41.28 6.26 -3.32
C LEU A 48 -42.38 7.17 -2.74
N ILE A 49 -42.03 8.03 -1.78
CA ILE A 49 -42.99 8.97 -1.18
C ILE A 49 -43.43 10.03 -2.21
N LEU A 50 -42.55 10.48 -3.11
CA LEU A 50 -42.92 11.38 -4.20
C LEU A 50 -43.92 10.73 -5.17
N ALA A 51 -43.75 9.44 -5.49
CA ALA A 51 -44.72 8.69 -6.29
C ALA A 51 -46.09 8.60 -5.58
N ILE A 52 -46.10 8.37 -4.26
CA ILE A 52 -47.31 8.38 -3.44
C ILE A 52 -47.96 9.78 -3.47
N ILE A 53 -47.17 10.85 -3.35
CA ILE A 53 -47.65 12.24 -3.42
C ILE A 53 -48.31 12.52 -4.79
N CYS A 54 -47.72 12.05 -5.91
CA CYS A 54 -48.32 12.20 -7.23
C CYS A 54 -49.69 11.51 -7.34
N VAL A 55 -49.83 10.29 -6.82
CA VAL A 55 -51.11 9.56 -6.80
C VAL A 55 -52.12 10.29 -5.90
N LEU A 56 -51.71 10.76 -4.72
CA LEU A 56 -52.57 11.48 -3.80
C LEU A 56 -53.03 12.83 -4.36
N LEU A 57 -52.17 13.53 -5.10
CA LEU A 57 -52.52 14.75 -5.86
C LEU A 57 -53.52 14.44 -6.98
N ALA A 58 -53.33 13.34 -7.71
CA ALA A 58 -54.23 12.93 -8.80
C ALA A 58 -55.64 12.55 -8.31
N VAL A 59 -55.75 11.98 -7.11
CA VAL A 59 -57.04 11.63 -6.46
C VAL A 59 -57.56 12.77 -5.56
N ARG A 60 -56.88 13.93 -5.53
CA ARG A 60 -57.22 15.12 -4.72
C ARG A 60 -57.36 14.82 -3.21
N SER A 61 -56.59 13.87 -2.70
CA SER A 61 -56.59 13.46 -1.30
C SER A 61 -55.66 14.34 -0.44
N TRP A 62 -56.05 15.61 -0.28
CA TRP A 62 -55.20 16.67 0.29
C TRP A 62 -54.68 16.39 1.72
N SER A 63 -55.49 15.77 2.58
CA SER A 63 -55.07 15.44 3.95
C SER A 63 -53.88 14.48 3.98
N TRP A 64 -53.89 13.47 3.11
CA TRP A 64 -52.80 12.50 2.99
C TRP A 64 -51.61 13.07 2.23
N THR A 65 -51.83 13.94 1.24
CA THR A 65 -50.75 14.68 0.57
C THR A 65 -49.97 15.51 1.58
N ARG A 66 -50.64 16.11 2.57
CA ARG A 66 -49.97 16.86 3.64
C ARG A 66 -49.10 15.98 4.53
N VAL A 67 -49.59 14.80 4.91
CA VAL A 67 -48.83 13.84 5.72
C VAL A 67 -47.60 13.34 4.96
N ALA A 68 -47.77 12.89 3.72
CA ALA A 68 -46.66 12.43 2.88
C ALA A 68 -45.66 13.55 2.59
N GLY A 69 -46.13 14.78 2.33
CA GLY A 69 -45.29 15.95 2.12
C GLY A 69 -44.44 16.30 3.35
N LEU A 70 -45.03 16.27 4.56
CA LEU A 70 -44.28 16.49 5.81
C LEU A 70 -43.19 15.43 6.03
N ILE A 71 -43.48 14.16 5.75
CA ILE A 71 -42.49 13.08 5.86
C ILE A 71 -41.33 13.32 4.89
N THR A 72 -41.60 13.71 3.64
CA THR A 72 -40.57 14.06 2.65
C THR A 72 -39.69 15.22 3.11
N ILE A 73 -40.27 16.26 3.70
CA ILE A 73 -39.52 17.42 4.22
C ILE A 73 -38.59 17.02 5.36
N VAL A 74 -39.07 16.19 6.30
CA VAL A 74 -38.24 15.67 7.41
C VAL A 74 -37.07 14.83 6.89
N LEU A 75 -37.31 13.96 5.90
CA LEU A 75 -36.24 13.15 5.30
C LEU A 75 -35.19 13.99 4.56
N ILE A 76 -35.62 15.01 3.82
CA ILE A 76 -34.71 15.95 3.14
C ILE A 76 -33.91 16.76 4.18
N GLY A 77 -34.55 17.22 5.25
CA GLY A 77 -33.89 17.93 6.34
C GLY A 77 -32.85 17.07 7.08
N TYR A 78 -33.17 15.80 7.33
CA TYR A 78 -32.22 14.83 7.88
C TYR A 78 -31.01 14.63 6.96
N LEU A 79 -31.24 14.42 5.66
CA LEU A 79 -30.16 14.29 4.68
C LEU A 79 -29.29 15.54 4.60
N PHE A 80 -29.88 16.74 4.78
CA PHE A 80 -29.12 17.99 4.82
C PHE A 80 -28.18 18.04 6.02
N ILE A 81 -28.66 17.66 7.21
CA ILE A 81 -27.84 17.64 8.44
C ILE A 81 -26.68 16.66 8.30
N VAL A 82 -26.94 15.44 7.82
CA VAL A 82 -25.88 14.42 7.69
C VAL A 82 -24.90 14.76 6.55
N SER A 83 -25.39 15.43 5.51
CA SER A 83 -24.52 15.98 4.47
C SER A 83 -23.65 17.10 5.03
N TRP A 84 -24.23 18.03 5.79
CA TRP A 84 -23.54 19.17 6.39
C TRP A 84 -22.50 18.76 7.44
N SER A 85 -22.74 17.67 8.20
CA SER A 85 -21.77 17.13 9.16
C SER A 85 -20.55 16.45 8.50
N GLY A 86 -20.56 16.26 7.18
CA GLY A 86 -19.44 15.66 6.44
C GLY A 86 -19.32 14.15 6.59
N GLU A 87 -20.31 13.49 7.19
CA GLU A 87 -20.27 12.04 7.52
C GLU A 87 -20.76 11.12 6.38
N VAL A 88 -20.76 11.60 5.14
CA VAL A 88 -21.18 10.77 3.99
C VAL A 88 -20.02 9.87 3.57
N ARG A 89 -20.15 8.58 3.90
CA ARG A 89 -19.19 7.53 3.53
C ARG A 89 -19.63 6.86 2.22
N THR A 90 -18.68 6.65 1.32
CA THR A 90 -18.84 5.66 0.26
C THR A 90 -18.79 4.26 0.87
N SER A 91 -19.34 3.26 0.17
CA SER A 91 -19.16 1.83 0.53
C SER A 91 -17.69 1.38 0.62
N SER A 92 -16.75 2.19 0.10
CA SER A 92 -15.30 2.04 0.24
C SER A 92 -14.68 2.81 1.41
N GLY A 93 -15.47 3.49 2.25
CA GLY A 93 -15.03 4.20 3.45
C GLY A 93 -14.45 5.60 3.22
N LEU A 94 -14.53 6.15 2.00
CA LEU A 94 -14.05 7.50 1.68
C LEU A 94 -15.09 8.56 2.03
N LEU A 95 -14.65 9.70 2.55
CA LEU A 95 -15.48 10.87 2.83
C LEU A 95 -15.76 11.61 1.51
N ALA A 96 -17.03 11.74 1.13
CA ALA A 96 -17.44 12.46 -0.07
C ALA A 96 -17.92 13.89 0.26
N PRO A 97 -17.46 14.94 -0.47
CA PRO A 97 -17.98 16.28 -0.28
C PRO A 97 -19.45 16.37 -0.72
N SER A 98 -20.28 16.98 0.11
CA SER A 98 -21.73 16.70 0.19
C SER A 98 -22.66 17.86 -0.24
N LEU A 99 -22.12 19.00 -0.65
CA LEU A 99 -22.91 20.16 -1.08
C LEU A 99 -22.76 20.40 -2.59
N SER A 100 -23.81 20.07 -3.34
CA SER A 100 -23.94 20.33 -4.78
C SER A 100 -25.03 21.37 -5.08
N TRP A 101 -25.09 21.83 -6.34
CA TRP A 101 -26.18 22.67 -6.85
C TRP A 101 -27.57 22.00 -6.73
N GLY A 102 -27.61 20.67 -6.52
CA GLY A 102 -28.85 19.92 -6.28
C GLY A 102 -29.62 20.35 -5.04
N TRP A 103 -28.94 20.91 -4.03
CA TRP A 103 -29.60 21.44 -2.84
C TRP A 103 -30.47 22.67 -3.11
N LEU A 104 -30.15 23.47 -4.13
CA LEU A 104 -30.99 24.60 -4.54
C LEU A 104 -32.32 24.12 -5.15
N PHE A 105 -32.28 23.03 -5.92
CA PHE A 105 -33.48 22.41 -6.50
C PHE A 105 -34.31 21.63 -5.47
N LEU A 106 -33.65 21.01 -4.47
CA LEU A 106 -34.33 20.41 -3.32
C LEU A 106 -35.04 21.47 -2.47
N ALA A 107 -34.37 22.60 -2.19
CA ALA A 107 -34.95 23.70 -1.41
C ALA A 107 -36.12 24.38 -2.14
N SER A 108 -35.99 24.63 -3.45
CA SER A 108 -37.08 25.19 -4.26
C SER A 108 -38.26 24.22 -4.37
N GLY A 109 -37.98 22.92 -4.55
CA GLY A 109 -38.98 21.87 -4.59
C GLY A 109 -39.76 21.71 -3.28
N VAL A 110 -39.08 21.78 -2.13
CA VAL A 110 -39.71 21.81 -0.80
C VAL A 110 -40.60 23.05 -0.64
N GLY A 111 -40.13 24.23 -1.06
CA GLY A 111 -40.91 25.46 -1.00
C GLY A 111 -42.21 25.39 -1.82
N LEU A 112 -42.14 24.82 -3.03
CA LEU A 112 -43.30 24.60 -3.90
C LEU A 112 -44.26 23.55 -3.33
N LEU A 113 -43.74 22.51 -2.68
CA LEU A 113 -44.55 21.47 -2.03
C LEU A 113 -45.30 22.04 -0.82
N ILE A 114 -44.66 22.88 -0.01
CA ILE A 114 -45.30 23.62 1.09
C ILE A 114 -46.37 24.58 0.55
N ALA A 115 -46.07 25.35 -0.51
CA ALA A 115 -47.03 26.24 -1.15
C ALA A 115 -48.27 25.49 -1.68
N SER A 116 -48.09 24.27 -2.20
CA SER A 116 -49.20 23.41 -2.66
C SER A 116 -50.08 22.90 -1.50
N MET A 117 -49.50 22.72 -0.31
CA MET A 117 -50.18 22.19 0.88
C MET A 117 -50.98 23.27 1.65
N PHE A 118 -50.53 24.52 1.59
CA PHE A 118 -51.01 25.62 2.45
C PHE A 118 -51.48 26.89 1.72
N GLY A 119 -51.23 27.07 0.42
CA GLY A 119 -51.71 28.26 -0.31
C GLY A 119 -53.22 28.23 -0.55
N ASP A 120 -53.93 29.35 -0.46
CA ASP A 120 -55.40 29.42 -0.64
C ASP A 120 -55.88 29.03 -2.06
N GLU A 121 -57.13 28.55 -2.17
CA GLU A 121 -57.72 28.12 -3.45
C GLU A 121 -57.90 29.31 -4.41
N ILE A 122 -56.98 29.46 -5.36
CA ILE A 122 -57.22 30.29 -6.54
C ILE A 122 -58.06 29.46 -7.51
N ILE A 123 -59.36 29.80 -7.57
CA ILE A 123 -60.40 29.21 -8.40
C ILE A 123 -59.96 29.17 -9.88
N SER A 124 -60.04 28.01 -10.53
CA SER A 124 -60.61 27.89 -11.89
C SER A 124 -60.88 26.43 -12.28
N GLU A 125 -62.17 26.20 -12.57
CA GLU A 125 -62.79 25.27 -13.52
C GLU A 125 -62.54 23.75 -13.43
N GLY A 126 -63.63 23.02 -13.75
CA GLY A 126 -63.80 21.58 -13.53
C GLY A 126 -62.80 20.68 -14.26
N PRO A 127 -62.81 19.38 -13.94
CA PRO A 127 -61.75 18.45 -14.31
C PRO A 127 -61.63 18.36 -15.84
N SER A 128 -60.50 18.80 -16.39
CA SER A 128 -60.12 18.36 -17.72
C SER A 128 -59.67 16.90 -17.60
N LEU A 129 -60.11 16.04 -18.51
CA LEU A 129 -59.66 14.65 -18.57
C LEU A 129 -58.10 14.57 -18.58
N GLY A 130 -57.45 15.61 -19.12
CA GLY A 130 -56.00 15.75 -19.21
C GLY A 130 -55.27 15.85 -17.86
N ASP A 131 -55.87 16.45 -16.83
CA ASP A 131 -55.20 16.63 -15.52
C ASP A 131 -55.05 15.31 -14.76
N HIS A 132 -56.05 14.43 -14.85
CA HIS A 132 -55.97 13.07 -14.31
C HIS A 132 -54.93 12.23 -15.07
N TRP A 133 -54.88 12.36 -16.40
CA TRP A 133 -53.88 11.67 -17.23
C TRP A 133 -52.45 12.10 -16.90
N LEU A 134 -52.21 13.39 -16.65
CA LEU A 134 -50.89 13.92 -16.27
C LEU A 134 -50.40 13.41 -14.90
N GLY A 135 -51.30 13.29 -13.91
CA GLY A 135 -50.96 12.72 -12.60
C GLY A 135 -50.64 11.22 -12.66
N TRP A 136 -51.40 10.46 -13.46
CA TRP A 136 -51.13 9.03 -13.70
C TRP A 136 -49.85 8.81 -14.52
N LEU A 137 -49.63 9.59 -15.58
CA LEU A 137 -48.40 9.55 -16.38
C LEU A 137 -47.17 9.90 -15.54
N GLY A 138 -47.26 10.91 -14.66
CA GLY A 138 -46.20 11.25 -13.72
C GLY A 138 -45.89 10.10 -12.75
N SER A 139 -46.93 9.48 -12.18
CA SER A 139 -46.78 8.36 -11.24
C SER A 139 -46.18 7.11 -11.92
N ILE A 140 -46.66 6.78 -13.12
CA ILE A 140 -46.13 5.66 -13.93
C ILE A 140 -44.69 5.94 -14.36
N SER A 141 -44.36 7.17 -14.74
CA SER A 141 -42.99 7.54 -15.13
C SER A 141 -42.03 7.45 -13.96
N ILE A 142 -42.42 7.90 -12.76
CA ILE A 142 -41.58 7.79 -11.54
C ILE A 142 -41.45 6.33 -11.12
N LEU A 143 -42.52 5.52 -11.18
CA LEU A 143 -42.46 4.09 -10.86
C LEU A 143 -41.64 3.29 -11.87
N ALA A 144 -41.79 3.56 -13.16
CA ALA A 144 -40.99 2.95 -14.21
C ALA A 144 -39.52 3.33 -14.08
N LEU A 145 -39.21 4.60 -13.78
CA LEU A 145 -37.85 5.03 -13.57
C LEU A 145 -37.26 4.50 -12.26
N THR A 146 -38.04 4.41 -11.18
CA THR A 146 -37.62 3.77 -9.93
C THR A 146 -37.36 2.27 -10.17
N GLY A 147 -38.18 1.62 -10.99
CA GLY A 147 -37.99 0.26 -11.45
C GLY A 147 -36.76 0.08 -12.33
N VAL A 148 -36.46 1.04 -13.22
CA VAL A 148 -35.24 1.04 -14.05
C VAL A 148 -34.00 1.31 -13.21
N ILE A 149 -34.06 2.25 -12.25
CA ILE A 149 -32.95 2.51 -11.33
C ILE A 149 -32.75 1.30 -10.42
N MET A 150 -33.82 0.72 -9.85
CA MET A 150 -33.74 -0.54 -9.11
C MET A 150 -33.23 -1.67 -9.98
N ALA A 151 -33.63 -1.78 -11.25
CA ALA A 151 -33.11 -2.78 -12.17
C ALA A 151 -31.63 -2.56 -12.47
N ILE A 152 -31.16 -1.31 -12.61
CA ILE A 152 -29.74 -0.94 -12.73
C ILE A 152 -28.98 -1.24 -11.41
N SER A 153 -29.65 -1.11 -10.26
CA SER A 153 -29.09 -1.38 -8.92
C SER A 153 -29.10 -2.87 -8.55
N TYR A 154 -30.05 -3.63 -9.11
CA TYR A 154 -30.31 -5.05 -8.91
C TYR A 154 -29.82 -5.89 -10.09
N ILE A 155 -29.13 -5.29 -11.07
CA ILE A 155 -28.23 -6.07 -11.90
C ILE A 155 -27.27 -6.72 -10.90
N PRO A 156 -27.32 -8.06 -10.70
CA PRO A 156 -26.33 -8.73 -9.86
C PRO A 156 -25.02 -8.42 -10.55
N GLY A 157 -24.24 -7.51 -9.94
CA GLY A 157 -23.34 -6.60 -10.66
C GLY A 157 -22.88 -7.24 -11.95
N THR A 158 -23.48 -6.82 -13.08
CA THR A 158 -23.06 -7.28 -14.43
C THR A 158 -21.58 -7.27 -14.34
N GLU A 159 -20.96 -8.45 -14.44
CA GLU A 159 -19.54 -8.67 -14.31
C GLU A 159 -18.89 -7.47 -14.99
N ARG A 160 -18.48 -6.46 -14.19
CA ARG A 160 -17.43 -5.58 -14.64
C ARG A 160 -16.40 -6.63 -14.96
N SER A 161 -16.05 -6.79 -16.22
CA SER A 161 -14.87 -7.56 -16.57
C SER A 161 -13.84 -7.04 -15.58
N ARG A 162 -13.49 -7.89 -14.59
CA ARG A 162 -12.42 -7.55 -13.67
C ARG A 162 -11.30 -7.44 -14.65
N SER A 163 -10.96 -6.23 -15.07
CA SER A 163 -9.97 -6.07 -16.11
C SER A 163 -8.71 -6.59 -15.45
N HIS A 164 -8.35 -7.81 -15.82
CA HIS A 164 -7.21 -8.46 -15.24
C HIS A 164 -6.04 -7.63 -15.75
N VAL A 165 -5.19 -7.18 -14.84
CA VAL A 165 -4.00 -6.39 -15.18
C VAL A 165 -3.20 -7.12 -16.26
N LEU A 166 -3.13 -8.45 -16.16
CA LEU A 166 -2.46 -9.28 -17.15
C LEU A 166 -3.22 -9.34 -18.49
N GLU A 167 -4.56 -9.40 -18.49
CA GLU A 167 -5.36 -9.35 -19.72
C GLU A 167 -5.24 -7.99 -20.41
N ASN A 168 -5.23 -6.89 -19.66
CA ASN A 168 -5.01 -5.55 -20.21
C ASN A 168 -3.62 -5.41 -20.83
N MET A 169 -2.62 -6.06 -20.23
CA MET A 169 -1.23 -5.96 -20.65
C MET A 169 -0.90 -6.82 -21.88
N PHE A 170 -1.37 -8.07 -21.91
CA PHE A 170 -1.01 -9.04 -22.97
C PHE A 170 -2.15 -9.33 -23.95
N GLY A 171 -3.36 -8.86 -23.67
CA GLY A 171 -4.58 -9.23 -24.36
C GLY A 171 -5.15 -10.56 -23.88
N THR A 172 -6.46 -10.75 -24.09
CA THR A 172 -7.20 -11.97 -23.72
C THR A 172 -6.76 -13.22 -24.48
N GLY A 173 -6.17 -13.07 -25.67
CA GLY A 173 -5.63 -14.19 -26.45
C GLY A 173 -4.29 -14.74 -25.93
N SER A 174 -3.56 -13.95 -25.14
CA SER A 174 -2.23 -14.27 -24.63
C SER A 174 -2.23 -14.56 -23.12
N SER A 175 -3.41 -14.63 -22.52
CA SER A 175 -3.63 -14.89 -21.09
C SER A 175 -4.65 -16.01 -20.90
N GLU A 176 -4.53 -16.77 -19.82
CA GLU A 176 -5.45 -17.84 -19.47
C GLU A 176 -6.10 -17.52 -18.13
N THR A 177 -7.42 -17.34 -18.11
CA THR A 177 -8.19 -17.11 -16.88
C THR A 177 -9.02 -18.34 -16.55
N ARG A 178 -8.72 -19.00 -15.44
CA ARG A 178 -9.46 -20.18 -14.94
C ARG A 178 -9.66 -20.10 -13.44
N SER A 179 -10.90 -20.29 -12.97
CA SER A 179 -11.25 -20.30 -11.55
C SER A 179 -10.78 -19.05 -10.78
N GLY A 180 -10.79 -17.87 -11.42
CA GLY A 180 -10.35 -16.62 -10.82
C GLY A 180 -8.83 -16.40 -10.77
N LEU A 181 -8.04 -17.30 -11.36
CA LEU A 181 -6.60 -17.15 -11.58
C LEU A 181 -6.35 -16.82 -13.05
N THR A 182 -5.74 -15.67 -13.31
CA THR A 182 -5.28 -15.26 -14.64
C THR A 182 -3.78 -15.47 -14.73
N ARG A 183 -3.32 -16.05 -15.85
CA ARG A 183 -1.90 -16.32 -16.12
C ARG A 183 -1.47 -15.61 -17.39
N SER A 184 -0.27 -15.06 -17.41
CA SER A 184 0.36 -14.59 -18.65
C SER A 184 0.80 -15.75 -19.54
N MET A 185 1.22 -15.42 -20.76
CA MET A 185 2.11 -16.28 -21.57
C MET A 185 3.36 -16.68 -20.78
N ALA A 186 3.99 -17.79 -21.19
CA ALA A 186 5.21 -18.29 -20.57
C ALA A 186 6.45 -17.54 -21.09
N PHE A 187 7.38 -17.29 -20.18
CA PHE A 187 8.69 -16.70 -20.41
C PHE A 187 9.78 -17.66 -19.93
N SER A 188 10.99 -17.54 -20.47
CA SER A 188 12.14 -18.33 -20.01
C SER A 188 12.64 -17.88 -18.63
N SER A 189 12.52 -16.58 -18.31
CA SER A 189 12.67 -16.02 -16.97
C SER A 189 11.86 -14.72 -16.84
N ILE A 190 11.50 -14.38 -15.60
CA ILE A 190 10.89 -13.10 -15.22
C ILE A 190 11.74 -12.52 -14.10
N GLU A 191 12.17 -11.27 -14.25
CA GLU A 191 13.08 -10.60 -13.33
C GLU A 191 12.54 -9.22 -12.96
N LYS A 192 12.73 -8.83 -11.69
CA LYS A 192 12.46 -7.49 -11.17
C LYS A 192 11.05 -6.99 -11.43
N MET A 193 10.08 -7.79 -10.99
CA MET A 193 8.69 -7.42 -11.13
C MET A 193 8.36 -6.27 -10.18
N ALA A 194 7.74 -5.23 -10.71
CA ALA A 194 7.19 -4.13 -9.95
C ALA A 194 5.75 -3.88 -10.40
N PHE A 195 4.90 -3.48 -9.46
CA PHE A 195 3.52 -3.13 -9.74
C PHE A 195 3.25 -1.70 -9.27
N ASP A 196 2.85 -0.84 -10.21
CA ASP A 196 2.35 0.47 -9.88
C ASP A 196 0.84 0.40 -9.65
N ARG A 197 0.46 0.50 -8.37
CA ARG A 197 -0.93 0.47 -7.94
C ARG A 197 -1.74 1.66 -8.45
N ALA A 198 -1.13 2.83 -8.70
CA ALA A 198 -1.87 3.99 -9.17
C ALA A 198 -2.28 3.88 -10.63
N SER A 199 -1.46 3.23 -11.45
CA SER A 199 -1.69 3.03 -12.88
C SER A 199 -2.16 1.62 -13.26
N ASP A 200 -2.31 0.72 -12.27
CA ASP A 200 -2.59 -0.71 -12.45
C ASP A 200 -1.67 -1.36 -13.49
N GLN A 201 -0.39 -1.00 -13.46
CA GLN A 201 0.61 -1.42 -14.45
C GLN A 201 1.68 -2.31 -13.80
N VAL A 202 1.89 -3.49 -14.37
CA VAL A 202 3.03 -4.34 -14.02
C VAL A 202 4.19 -4.02 -14.95
N SER A 203 5.36 -3.80 -14.37
CA SER A 203 6.62 -3.66 -15.10
C SER A 203 7.57 -4.78 -14.69
N PHE A 204 8.26 -5.38 -15.65
CA PHE A 204 9.21 -6.47 -15.40
C PHE A 204 10.15 -6.65 -16.59
N PHE A 205 11.18 -7.48 -16.41
CA PHE A 205 12.04 -7.92 -17.50
C PHE A 205 11.82 -9.41 -17.76
N ALA A 206 11.73 -9.79 -19.03
CA ALA A 206 11.73 -11.19 -19.43
C ALA A 206 12.84 -11.50 -20.41
N ALA A 207 13.41 -12.70 -20.29
CA ALA A 207 14.43 -13.16 -21.22
C ALA A 207 13.81 -13.52 -22.59
N SER A 208 14.49 -13.10 -23.65
CA SER A 208 14.21 -13.43 -25.05
C SER A 208 15.53 -13.81 -25.72
N GLY A 209 15.81 -15.11 -25.82
CA GLY A 209 17.11 -15.62 -26.27
C GLY A 209 18.24 -15.20 -25.31
N THR A 210 19.24 -14.47 -25.83
CA THR A 210 20.36 -13.93 -25.04
C THR A 210 20.11 -12.52 -24.49
N GLN A 211 18.96 -11.90 -24.81
CA GLN A 211 18.63 -10.53 -24.47
C GLN A 211 17.50 -10.48 -23.44
N MET A 212 17.34 -9.34 -22.77
CA MET A 212 16.25 -9.05 -21.85
C MET A 212 15.33 -7.99 -22.45
N VAL A 213 14.02 -8.22 -22.39
CA VAL A 213 13.01 -7.26 -22.85
C VAL A 213 12.29 -6.70 -21.63
N SER A 214 12.25 -5.37 -21.54
CA SER A 214 11.42 -4.67 -20.55
C SER A 214 9.97 -4.63 -20.98
N PHE A 215 9.07 -4.80 -20.04
CA PHE A 215 7.65 -4.64 -20.23
C PHE A 215 7.11 -3.54 -19.31
N PRO A 216 6.15 -2.73 -19.78
CA PRO A 216 5.54 -2.76 -21.12
C PRO A 216 6.30 -1.95 -22.18
N SER A 217 7.42 -1.29 -21.83
CA SER A 217 8.14 -0.39 -22.74
C SER A 217 8.70 -1.06 -24.00
N GLY A 218 8.90 -2.38 -24.00
CA GLY A 218 9.44 -3.13 -25.12
C GLY A 218 10.93 -2.87 -25.39
N GLN A 219 11.61 -2.10 -24.54
CA GLN A 219 13.04 -1.83 -24.70
C GLN A 219 13.83 -3.12 -24.51
N ILE A 220 14.78 -3.35 -25.41
CA ILE A 220 15.65 -4.52 -25.44
C ILE A 220 16.99 -4.14 -24.82
N TYR A 221 17.49 -5.01 -23.95
CA TYR A 221 18.78 -4.90 -23.31
C TYR A 221 19.58 -6.15 -23.60
N ASP A 222 20.88 -6.00 -23.83
CA ASP A 222 21.75 -7.16 -24.00
C ASP A 222 21.84 -8.02 -22.74
N ARG A 223 21.56 -7.44 -21.55
CA ARG A 223 21.53 -8.11 -20.24
C ARG A 223 20.54 -7.42 -19.29
N LEU A 224 20.12 -8.09 -18.22
CA LEU A 224 19.23 -7.51 -17.21
C LEU A 224 19.85 -6.23 -16.63
N PRO A 225 19.14 -5.08 -16.64
CA PRO A 225 19.61 -3.91 -15.91
C PRO A 225 19.56 -4.20 -14.40
N TYR A 226 20.68 -4.00 -13.73
CA TYR A 226 20.83 -4.15 -12.28
C TYR A 226 20.17 -3.02 -11.48
N THR A 227 20.02 -1.82 -12.03
CA THR A 227 19.16 -0.76 -11.46
C THR A 227 18.97 0.37 -12.46
N THR A 228 17.94 1.20 -12.25
CA THR A 228 17.80 2.49 -12.94
C THR A 228 17.42 3.54 -11.89
N THR A 229 18.11 4.66 -11.87
CA THR A 229 17.81 5.79 -10.99
C THR A 229 17.83 7.11 -11.77
N THR A 230 17.21 8.13 -11.19
CA THR A 230 17.23 9.49 -11.74
C THR A 230 17.84 10.41 -10.70
N ILE A 231 18.96 11.01 -11.06
CA ILE A 231 19.69 11.97 -10.22
C ILE A 231 19.60 13.32 -10.92
N GLY A 232 18.92 14.28 -10.27
CA GLY A 232 18.50 15.52 -10.92
C GLY A 232 17.52 15.23 -12.07
N ASN A 233 17.88 15.66 -13.29
CA ASN A 233 17.08 15.43 -14.51
C ASN A 233 17.70 14.35 -15.43
N THR A 234 18.70 13.62 -14.97
CA THR A 234 19.43 12.64 -15.77
C THR A 234 19.15 11.23 -15.29
N ARG A 235 18.88 10.32 -16.24
CA ARG A 235 18.66 8.91 -15.94
C ARG A 235 19.98 8.16 -15.97
N TYR A 236 20.25 7.37 -14.94
CA TYR A 236 21.41 6.49 -14.85
C TYR A 236 20.93 5.05 -14.78
N THR A 237 21.51 4.17 -15.60
CA THR A 237 21.20 2.75 -15.65
C THR A 237 22.46 1.97 -15.32
N VAL A 238 22.38 1.04 -14.37
CA VAL A 238 23.46 0.09 -14.09
C VAL A 238 23.06 -1.27 -14.61
N SER A 239 23.87 -1.89 -15.46
CA SER A 239 23.62 -3.24 -15.98
C SER A 239 24.03 -4.35 -15.00
N ALA A 240 23.59 -5.60 -15.21
CA ALA A 240 23.95 -6.76 -14.39
C ALA A 240 25.47 -6.98 -14.22
N ASN A 241 26.29 -6.57 -15.19
CA ASN A 241 27.75 -6.62 -15.10
C ASN A 241 28.38 -5.34 -14.50
N GLY A 242 27.56 -4.45 -13.96
CA GLY A 242 27.95 -3.22 -13.28
C GLY A 242 28.21 -2.04 -14.21
N ILE A 243 27.96 -2.10 -15.51
CA ILE A 243 28.21 -0.93 -16.39
C ILE A 243 27.18 0.15 -16.06
N VAL A 244 27.64 1.36 -15.77
CA VAL A 244 26.81 2.54 -15.55
C VAL A 244 26.70 3.30 -16.87
N SER A 245 25.48 3.51 -17.36
CA SER A 245 25.19 4.37 -18.50
C SER A 245 24.29 5.54 -18.14
N LYS A 246 24.53 6.68 -18.77
CA LYS A 246 23.70 7.88 -18.71
C LYS A 246 22.75 7.90 -19.91
N ASP A 247 21.47 8.13 -19.62
CA ASP A 247 20.35 8.21 -20.58
C ASP A 247 20.35 7.06 -21.60
N SER A 248 20.78 5.87 -21.15
CA SER A 248 20.93 4.62 -21.92
C SER A 248 21.98 4.61 -23.05
N ASP A 249 22.60 5.74 -23.39
CA ASP A 249 23.47 5.83 -24.57
C ASP A 249 24.94 6.12 -24.25
N THR A 250 25.24 6.72 -23.09
CA THR A 250 26.62 7.13 -22.73
C THR A 250 27.16 6.27 -21.61
N ILE A 251 28.17 5.43 -21.88
CA ILE A 251 28.85 4.66 -20.83
C ILE A 251 29.66 5.62 -19.95
N MET A 252 29.34 5.63 -18.66
CA MET A 252 29.98 6.47 -17.64
C MET A 252 31.09 5.74 -16.88
N GLY A 253 30.97 4.41 -16.72
CA GLY A 253 31.91 3.64 -15.91
C GLY A 253 31.35 2.31 -15.46
N LYS A 254 31.93 1.75 -14.39
CA LYS A 254 31.52 0.49 -13.78
C LYS A 254 31.23 0.67 -12.28
N ALA A 255 30.01 0.37 -11.85
CA ALA A 255 29.60 0.39 -10.45
C ALA A 255 30.48 -0.52 -9.60
N ILE A 256 30.83 -0.05 -8.41
CA ILE A 256 31.84 -0.70 -7.55
C ILE A 256 31.23 -1.84 -6.72
N LEU A 257 29.92 -1.83 -6.46
CA LEU A 257 29.20 -2.89 -5.74
C LEU A 257 27.69 -2.88 -6.11
N PRO A 258 26.95 -3.96 -5.80
CA PRO A 258 25.50 -3.89 -5.68
C PRO A 258 25.10 -2.97 -4.50
N GLN A 259 24.55 -1.80 -4.76
CA GLN A 259 24.09 -0.83 -3.74
C GLN A 259 22.57 -0.71 -3.82
N ASP A 260 21.92 -0.14 -2.78
CA ASP A 260 20.60 0.47 -2.92
C ASP A 260 20.74 1.74 -3.79
N MET A 261 20.87 1.48 -5.10
CA MET A 261 21.18 2.49 -6.11
C MET A 261 19.97 3.35 -6.47
N SER A 262 18.86 3.22 -5.75
CA SER A 262 17.72 4.12 -5.90
C SER A 262 18.10 5.57 -5.57
N ARG A 263 19.17 5.79 -4.79
CA ARG A 263 19.53 7.12 -4.26
C ARG A 263 20.96 7.59 -4.57
N ALA A 264 21.93 6.68 -4.67
CA ALA A 264 23.31 7.02 -5.02
C ALA A 264 24.02 5.88 -5.79
N ILE A 265 25.05 6.21 -6.57
CA ILE A 265 25.89 5.25 -7.30
C ILE A 265 27.36 5.59 -7.06
N LEU A 266 28.14 4.64 -6.55
CA LEU A 266 29.61 4.70 -6.64
C LEU A 266 30.10 3.89 -7.84
N MET A 267 30.85 4.53 -8.72
CA MET A 267 31.36 3.92 -9.95
C MET A 267 32.84 4.23 -10.19
N LEU A 268 33.51 3.33 -10.89
CA LEU A 268 34.84 3.50 -11.45
C LEU A 268 34.72 4.03 -12.89
N SER A 269 35.26 5.22 -13.15
CA SER A 269 35.36 5.81 -14.48
C SER A 269 36.84 5.97 -14.84
N GLY A 270 37.39 5.04 -15.62
CA GLY A 270 38.83 4.95 -15.85
C GLY A 270 39.56 4.55 -14.56
N SER A 271 40.45 5.41 -14.06
CA SER A 271 41.13 5.24 -12.77
C SER A 271 40.48 6.01 -11.61
N GLU A 272 39.46 6.81 -11.89
CA GLU A 272 38.79 7.65 -10.89
C GLU A 272 37.56 6.95 -10.34
N ILE A 273 37.32 7.15 -9.04
CA ILE A 273 36.08 6.74 -8.39
C ILE A 273 35.17 7.96 -8.36
N ILE A 274 33.91 7.79 -8.75
CA ILE A 274 32.92 8.86 -8.83
C ILE A 274 31.70 8.46 -7.99
N SER A 275 31.27 9.36 -7.11
CA SER A 275 29.98 9.30 -6.42
C SER A 275 28.95 10.11 -7.21
N LEU A 276 27.83 9.48 -7.53
CA LEU A 276 26.64 10.10 -8.07
C LEU A 276 25.56 10.07 -6.98
N SER A 277 25.15 11.22 -6.46
CA SER A 277 24.03 11.34 -5.50
C SER A 277 23.15 12.55 -5.84
N ARG A 278 22.06 12.80 -5.10
CA ARG A 278 21.26 14.02 -5.30
C ARG A 278 22.05 15.30 -5.06
N ALA A 279 23.14 15.23 -4.29
CA ALA A 279 24.06 16.35 -4.09
C ALA A 279 24.97 16.62 -5.31
N GLY A 280 24.95 15.76 -6.34
CA GLY A 280 25.65 15.92 -7.60
C GLY A 280 26.66 14.81 -7.89
N ILE A 281 27.53 15.08 -8.88
CA ILE A 281 28.62 14.20 -9.29
C ILE A 281 29.89 14.66 -8.57
N ARG A 282 30.51 13.79 -7.78
CA ARG A 282 31.75 14.10 -7.04
C ARG A 282 32.85 13.07 -7.34
N PRO A 283 34.03 13.49 -7.81
CA PRO A 283 35.19 12.61 -7.85
C PRO A 283 35.65 12.32 -6.43
N ILE A 284 36.07 11.09 -6.19
CA ILE A 284 36.59 10.60 -4.92
C ILE A 284 38.09 10.47 -5.06
N ASN A 285 38.80 11.37 -4.38
CA ASN A 285 40.25 11.44 -4.41
C ASN A 285 40.84 10.66 -3.22
N GLY A 286 41.60 9.60 -3.48
CA GLY A 286 42.32 8.85 -2.46
C GLY A 286 42.94 7.55 -2.97
N GLU A 287 43.87 6.99 -2.18
CA GLU A 287 44.41 5.66 -2.39
C GLU A 287 43.58 4.63 -1.62
N TYR A 288 42.89 3.75 -2.34
CA TYR A 288 42.00 2.73 -1.78
C TYR A 288 42.44 1.34 -2.24
N THR A 289 42.45 0.38 -1.32
CA THR A 289 42.68 -1.05 -1.63
C THR A 289 41.37 -1.74 -2.01
N SER A 290 40.26 -1.45 -1.30
CA SER A 290 38.91 -1.92 -1.61
C SER A 290 37.84 -1.00 -1.04
N ILE A 291 36.68 -0.88 -1.70
CA ILE A 291 35.48 -0.19 -1.18
C ILE A 291 34.44 -1.24 -0.82
N GLU A 292 33.82 -1.09 0.34
CA GLU A 292 32.92 -2.05 1.00
C GLU A 292 31.74 -1.33 1.68
N ASP A 293 30.65 -2.05 1.95
CA ASP A 293 29.46 -1.60 2.71
C ASP A 293 29.02 -0.16 2.43
N ILE A 294 28.30 0.04 1.33
CA ILE A 294 27.86 1.37 0.90
C ILE A 294 26.43 1.62 1.39
N ILE A 295 26.24 2.74 2.09
CA ILE A 295 24.95 3.23 2.57
C ILE A 295 24.61 4.52 1.82
N ALA A 296 23.49 4.50 1.09
CA ALA A 296 22.86 5.71 0.58
C ALA A 296 21.82 6.21 1.58
N THR A 297 21.90 7.47 2.00
CA THR A 297 21.01 8.00 3.04
C THR A 297 19.58 8.14 2.55
N ARG A 298 18.60 8.23 3.47
CA ARG A 298 17.18 8.20 3.12
C ARG A 298 16.78 9.35 2.19
N GLU A 299 17.38 10.51 2.41
CA GLU A 299 17.14 11.71 1.62
C GLU A 299 17.92 11.69 0.29
N GLY A 300 18.90 10.77 0.16
CA GLY A 300 19.78 10.66 -1.00
C GLY A 300 20.81 11.78 -1.10
N GLU A 301 20.97 12.58 -0.04
CA GLU A 301 21.91 13.69 0.02
C GLU A 301 23.35 13.22 0.17
N HIS A 302 23.58 12.16 0.95
CA HIS A 302 24.90 11.69 1.30
C HIS A 302 25.12 10.23 0.90
N SER A 303 26.35 9.93 0.48
CA SER A 303 26.87 8.58 0.25
C SER A 303 27.90 8.25 1.32
N ILE A 304 27.70 7.17 2.06
CA ILE A 304 28.60 6.72 3.13
C ILE A 304 29.13 5.34 2.77
N TRP A 305 30.43 5.10 2.95
CA TRP A 305 31.00 3.78 2.68
C TRP A 305 32.19 3.47 3.58
N ARG A 306 32.47 2.17 3.72
CA ARG A 306 33.71 1.66 4.30
C ARG A 306 34.74 1.46 3.19
N SER A 307 36.00 1.77 3.46
CA SER A 307 37.10 1.44 2.55
C SER A 307 38.26 0.84 3.32
N ARG A 308 38.94 -0.12 2.68
CA ARG A 308 40.26 -0.60 3.10
C ARG A 308 41.33 0.23 2.43
N ASN A 309 42.23 0.80 3.23
CA ASN A 309 43.38 1.58 2.78
C ASN A 309 44.68 0.88 3.22
N PRO A 310 45.85 1.32 2.72
CA PRO A 310 47.14 0.73 3.12
C PRO A 310 47.41 0.78 4.63
N ASP A 311 46.87 1.77 5.32
CA ASP A 311 47.05 2.02 6.75
C ASP A 311 45.90 1.52 7.64
N GLY A 312 44.84 0.95 7.06
CA GLY A 312 43.69 0.42 7.78
C GLY A 312 42.35 0.69 7.10
N TYR A 313 41.26 0.37 7.78
CA TYR A 313 39.90 0.65 7.34
C TYR A 313 39.47 2.05 7.76
N ARG A 314 38.74 2.75 6.89
CA ARG A 314 38.15 4.07 7.15
C ARG A 314 36.71 4.13 6.68
N ILE A 315 35.95 5.06 7.26
CA ILE A 315 34.61 5.43 6.79
C ILE A 315 34.70 6.77 6.08
N TYR A 316 34.06 6.84 4.93
CA TYR A 316 33.98 8.03 4.10
C TYR A 316 32.54 8.51 3.98
N ARG A 317 32.39 9.83 3.82
CA ARG A 317 31.14 10.51 3.49
C ARG A 317 31.42 11.48 2.34
N ASP A 318 30.72 11.30 1.22
CA ASP A 318 30.81 12.18 0.04
C ASP A 318 32.22 12.49 -0.48
N GLY A 319 33.16 11.58 -0.27
CA GLY A 319 34.55 11.68 -0.72
C GLY A 319 35.53 12.01 0.39
N GLU A 320 35.06 12.42 1.55
CA GLU A 320 35.88 12.83 2.68
C GLU A 320 35.92 11.73 3.75
N SER A 321 37.11 11.47 4.31
CA SER A 321 37.24 10.55 5.44
C SER A 321 36.66 11.18 6.69
N ILE A 322 35.74 10.48 7.35
CA ILE A 322 35.13 10.93 8.61
C ILE A 322 35.65 10.19 9.84
N THR A 323 36.53 9.20 9.65
CA THR A 323 37.20 8.47 10.73
C THR A 323 38.72 8.46 10.54
N MET A 324 39.43 8.19 11.64
CA MET A 324 40.80 7.69 11.61
C MET A 324 40.86 6.28 11.01
N PRO A 325 42.06 5.79 10.61
CA PRO A 325 42.22 4.39 10.19
C PRO A 325 42.11 3.44 11.38
N TYR A 326 41.33 2.37 11.22
CA TYR A 326 41.16 1.28 12.19
C TYR A 326 41.68 -0.03 11.62
N HIS A 327 42.03 -1.00 12.49
CA HIS A 327 42.52 -2.29 12.03
C HIS A 327 41.41 -3.10 11.31
N GLU A 328 40.19 -3.03 11.86
CA GLU A 328 39.00 -3.67 11.30
C GLU A 328 37.79 -2.73 11.46
N ILE A 329 36.91 -2.69 10.46
CA ILE A 329 35.55 -2.19 10.61
C ILE A 329 34.66 -3.30 10.05
N SER A 330 33.83 -3.93 10.89
CA SER A 330 33.04 -5.11 10.49
C SER A 330 31.61 -4.76 10.12
N HIS A 331 31.05 -3.69 10.67
CA HIS A 331 29.69 -3.23 10.37
C HIS A 331 29.58 -1.71 10.48
N ILE A 332 28.77 -1.10 9.62
CA ILE A 332 28.44 0.33 9.68
C ILE A 332 26.93 0.54 9.64
N SER A 333 26.44 1.55 10.35
CA SER A 333 25.06 2.01 10.31
C SER A 333 25.04 3.54 10.35
N ALA A 334 24.20 4.17 9.53
CA ALA A 334 24.15 5.62 9.41
C ALA A 334 22.75 6.16 9.73
N SER A 335 22.69 7.38 10.25
CA SER A 335 21.44 8.11 10.41
C SER A 335 20.78 8.40 9.05
N SER A 336 19.45 8.52 9.04
CA SER A 336 18.65 8.83 7.84
C SER A 336 19.08 10.10 7.11
N ASP A 337 19.53 11.12 7.87
CA ASP A 337 20.09 12.39 7.38
C ASP A 337 21.57 12.30 6.99
N GLY A 338 22.22 11.15 7.18
CA GLY A 338 23.64 10.95 6.88
C GLY A 338 24.64 11.63 7.80
N ARG A 339 24.21 12.42 8.79
CA ARG A 339 25.13 13.25 9.58
C ARG A 339 25.89 12.46 10.62
N SER A 340 25.34 11.35 11.08
CA SER A 340 25.96 10.49 12.07
C SER A 340 26.14 9.08 11.56
N VAL A 341 27.28 8.48 11.91
CA VAL A 341 27.61 7.10 11.58
C VAL A 341 28.05 6.38 12.84
N MET A 342 27.53 5.19 13.04
CA MET A 342 28.01 4.23 14.02
C MET A 342 28.67 3.05 13.32
N ALA A 343 29.70 2.52 13.95
CA ALA A 343 30.41 1.37 13.41
C ALA A 343 30.91 0.45 14.52
N LEU A 344 30.99 -0.83 14.20
CA LEU A 344 31.74 -1.81 14.97
C LEU A 344 33.17 -1.86 14.43
N ILE A 345 34.13 -1.55 15.29
CA ILE A 345 35.54 -1.51 14.95
C ILE A 345 36.33 -2.53 15.78
N GLY A 346 37.44 -3.00 15.20
CA GLY A 346 38.46 -3.78 15.89
C GLY A 346 39.80 -3.02 15.89
N GLU A 347 40.51 -3.07 17.00
CA GLU A 347 41.88 -2.59 17.13
C GLU A 347 42.90 -3.72 16.98
N SER A 348 44.17 -3.36 16.84
CA SER A 348 45.26 -4.32 16.59
C SER A 348 45.55 -5.26 17.76
N ASP A 349 45.11 -4.92 18.96
CA ASP A 349 45.17 -5.75 20.17
C ASP A 349 44.00 -6.75 20.25
N GLY A 350 43.10 -6.76 19.26
CA GLY A 350 41.91 -7.61 19.20
C GLY A 350 40.72 -7.07 20.01
N VAL A 351 40.86 -5.91 20.65
CA VAL A 351 39.75 -5.26 21.36
C VAL A 351 38.79 -4.64 20.36
N ARG A 352 37.48 -4.83 20.59
CA ARG A 352 36.43 -4.27 19.75
C ARG A 352 35.73 -3.10 20.42
N TYR A 353 35.29 -2.14 19.63
CA TYR A 353 34.53 -0.99 20.11
C TYR A 353 33.35 -0.68 19.19
N ILE A 354 32.30 -0.10 19.78
CA ILE A 354 31.36 0.70 19.00
C ILE A 354 31.88 2.13 18.99
N ILE A 355 31.91 2.73 17.81
CA ILE A 355 32.16 4.16 17.63
C ILE A 355 30.92 4.88 17.12
N LYS A 356 30.83 6.17 17.40
CA LYS A 356 29.90 7.11 16.78
C LYS A 356 30.69 8.33 16.30
N ASN A 357 30.73 8.57 14.99
CA ASN A 357 31.54 9.63 14.36
C ASN A 357 32.98 9.67 14.89
N ASP A 358 33.70 8.53 14.82
CA ASP A 358 35.08 8.36 15.29
C ASP A 358 35.29 8.40 16.82
N VAL A 359 34.22 8.64 17.60
CA VAL A 359 34.29 8.61 19.06
C VAL A 359 33.94 7.22 19.57
N LYS A 360 34.86 6.58 20.31
CA LYS A 360 34.61 5.34 21.03
C LYS A 360 33.53 5.56 22.10
N ILE A 361 32.41 4.85 21.98
CA ILE A 361 31.30 4.93 22.93
C ILE A 361 31.23 3.74 23.87
N GLU A 362 31.67 2.57 23.41
CA GLU A 362 31.57 1.33 24.17
C GLU A 362 32.65 0.34 23.75
N GLN A 363 33.28 -0.31 24.73
CA GLN A 363 34.15 -1.46 24.49
C GLN A 363 33.31 -2.73 24.51
N ILE A 364 33.48 -3.56 23.49
CA ILE A 364 32.75 -4.82 23.36
C ILE A 364 33.72 -5.98 23.58
N ALA A 365 33.36 -6.87 24.52
CA ALA A 365 33.96 -8.20 24.63
C ALA A 365 33.55 -9.05 23.40
N PRO A 366 34.09 -10.27 23.18
CA PRO A 366 33.81 -11.08 21.99
C PRO A 366 32.32 -11.39 21.70
N GLY A 367 31.40 -11.06 22.60
CA GLY A 367 29.97 -11.35 22.57
C GLY A 367 29.07 -10.37 21.80
N TYR A 368 29.57 -9.58 20.86
CA TYR A 368 28.67 -8.75 20.03
C TYR A 368 27.76 -9.63 19.16
N ILE A 369 26.45 -9.36 19.17
CA ILE A 369 25.51 -10.06 18.28
C ILE A 369 25.49 -9.36 16.93
N GLU A 370 26.18 -9.98 15.96
CA GLU A 370 26.29 -9.48 14.60
C GLU A 370 24.92 -9.18 13.97
N GLY A 371 24.84 -8.06 13.24
CA GLY A 371 23.62 -7.64 12.55
C GLY A 371 22.61 -6.86 13.40
N THR A 372 22.86 -6.61 14.69
CA THR A 372 21.94 -5.85 15.56
C THR A 372 22.19 -4.33 15.60
N LEU A 373 23.37 -3.83 15.22
CA LEU A 373 23.63 -2.39 15.20
C LEU A 373 22.73 -1.68 14.19
N ARG A 374 21.85 -0.81 14.70
CA ARG A 374 20.97 0.06 13.94
C ARG A 374 21.09 1.49 14.45
N MET A 375 21.17 2.43 13.51
CA MET A 375 21.15 3.86 13.78
C MET A 375 20.07 4.54 12.95
N ASN A 376 19.36 5.48 13.56
CA ASN A 376 18.42 6.34 12.83
C ASN A 376 18.25 7.70 13.49
N GLY A 377 18.48 8.79 12.75
CA GLY A 377 18.58 10.13 13.33
C GLY A 377 19.58 10.18 14.48
N THR A 378 19.11 10.49 15.69
CA THR A 378 19.94 10.50 16.91
C THR A 378 19.91 9.19 17.68
N GLU A 379 18.99 8.29 17.31
CA GLU A 379 18.70 7.05 18.01
C GLU A 379 19.63 5.93 17.57
N SER A 380 19.98 5.02 18.48
CA SER A 380 20.76 3.82 18.23
C SER A 380 20.27 2.64 19.04
N LEU A 381 20.36 1.45 18.45
CA LEU A 381 19.99 0.18 19.07
C LEU A 381 20.98 -0.90 18.67
N TYR A 382 21.45 -1.69 19.63
CA TYR A 382 22.36 -2.82 19.39
C TYR A 382 22.32 -3.79 20.57
N ALA A 383 22.76 -5.04 20.35
CA ALA A 383 22.83 -6.07 21.37
C ALA A 383 24.27 -6.52 21.64
N VAL A 384 24.58 -6.76 22.92
CA VAL A 384 25.90 -7.21 23.39
C VAL A 384 25.71 -8.33 24.41
N GLU A 385 26.46 -9.41 24.27
CA GLU A 385 26.54 -10.47 25.26
C GLU A 385 27.58 -10.11 26.34
N ARG A 386 27.15 -10.20 27.59
CA ARG A 386 27.98 -10.01 28.79
C ARG A 386 27.60 -11.06 29.83
N ASP A 387 28.61 -11.72 30.39
CA ASP A 387 28.43 -12.72 31.45
C ASP A 387 27.43 -13.85 31.07
N GLY A 388 27.39 -14.25 29.80
CA GLY A 388 26.51 -15.28 29.27
C GLY A 388 25.05 -14.86 29.08
N MET A 389 24.76 -13.56 29.12
CA MET A 389 23.44 -12.99 28.85
C MET A 389 23.53 -11.91 27.78
N ILE A 390 22.50 -11.79 26.94
CA ILE A 390 22.42 -10.72 25.95
C ILE A 390 21.70 -9.50 26.55
N GLU A 391 22.40 -8.36 26.53
CA GLU A 391 21.89 -7.04 26.88
C GLU A 391 21.52 -6.28 25.60
N LEU A 392 20.37 -5.61 25.61
CA LEU A 392 19.97 -4.71 24.53
C LEU A 392 20.20 -3.26 24.96
N ILE A 393 20.91 -2.49 24.15
CA ILE A 393 21.33 -1.13 24.47
C ILE A 393 20.68 -0.14 23.49
N HIS A 394 19.97 0.84 24.05
CA HIS A 394 19.31 1.91 23.31
C HIS A 394 19.90 3.26 23.72
N ASN A 395 20.46 4.01 22.77
CA ASN A 395 21.14 5.30 23.02
C ASN A 395 22.20 5.24 24.15
N GLY A 396 22.96 4.14 24.22
CA GLY A 396 23.97 3.92 25.26
C GLY A 396 23.41 3.57 26.64
N THR A 397 22.09 3.45 26.78
CA THR A 397 21.45 2.98 28.01
C THR A 397 20.96 1.54 27.83
N ILE A 398 21.21 0.70 28.82
CA ILE A 398 20.73 -0.68 28.77
C ILE A 398 19.22 -0.70 28.93
N LEU A 399 18.55 -1.21 27.90
CA LEU A 399 17.10 -1.29 27.80
C LEU A 399 16.57 -2.53 28.54
N ASP A 400 17.23 -3.67 28.37
CA ASP A 400 16.85 -4.95 28.97
C ASP A 400 18.08 -5.89 29.06
N ARG A 401 18.05 -6.84 30.01
CA ARG A 401 19.19 -7.69 30.42
C ARG A 401 18.79 -9.14 30.69
N LYS A 402 18.00 -9.74 29.81
CA LYS A 402 17.32 -11.02 30.11
C LYS A 402 17.13 -11.94 28.90
N PHE A 403 18.08 -12.02 27.97
CA PHE A 403 17.90 -12.83 26.76
C PHE A 403 18.97 -13.90 26.57
N ASP A 404 18.51 -15.08 26.15
CA ASP A 404 19.33 -16.15 25.57
C ASP A 404 19.67 -15.84 24.11
N GLU A 405 18.80 -15.10 23.43
CA GLU A 405 18.95 -14.81 22.01
C GLU A 405 18.20 -13.52 21.64
N ILE A 406 18.86 -12.64 20.88
CA ILE A 406 18.22 -11.56 20.14
C ILE A 406 18.40 -11.85 18.66
N ARG A 407 17.30 -12.07 17.95
CA ARG A 407 17.34 -12.54 16.57
C ARG A 407 17.28 -11.39 15.57
N GLU A 408 16.52 -10.35 15.89
CA GLU A 408 16.32 -9.22 14.99
C GLU A 408 15.89 -7.98 15.76
N VAL A 409 16.34 -6.81 15.31
CA VAL A 409 16.00 -5.50 15.90
C VAL A 409 15.61 -4.49 14.82
N TYR A 410 14.68 -3.62 15.18
CA TYR A 410 14.11 -2.56 14.35
C TYR A 410 14.17 -1.23 15.08
N LEU A 411 14.57 -0.20 14.35
CA LEU A 411 14.60 1.17 14.83
C LEU A 411 13.77 2.04 13.89
N ASP A 412 12.80 2.76 14.47
CA ASP A 412 11.91 3.67 13.78
C ASP A 412 12.69 4.80 13.10
N THR A 413 12.23 5.19 11.91
CA THR A 413 12.85 6.22 11.11
C THR A 413 12.59 7.63 11.59
N ASP A 414 11.46 7.86 12.26
CA ASP A 414 10.96 9.22 12.48
C ASP A 414 10.45 9.48 13.92
N GLY A 415 10.31 8.44 14.77
CA GLY A 415 9.65 8.55 16.08
C GLY A 415 10.40 7.98 17.30
N GLY A 416 11.62 7.46 17.12
CA GLY A 416 12.38 6.78 18.19
C GLY A 416 11.73 5.49 18.70
N GLY A 417 10.71 4.98 18.00
CA GLY A 417 10.20 3.64 18.21
C GLY A 417 11.27 2.58 18.01
N TYR A 418 11.15 1.48 18.73
CA TYR A 418 11.94 0.29 18.47
C TYR A 418 11.07 -0.95 18.65
N ALA A 419 11.49 -2.02 17.99
CA ALA A 419 10.97 -3.35 18.19
C ALA A 419 12.07 -4.38 18.05
N TYR A 420 11.97 -5.49 18.77
CA TYR A 420 12.93 -6.58 18.64
C TYR A 420 12.31 -7.92 19.01
N PHE A 421 12.87 -8.98 18.43
CA PHE A 421 12.51 -10.36 18.73
C PHE A 421 13.59 -10.97 19.61
N GLY A 422 13.20 -11.35 20.83
CA GLY A 422 14.10 -11.91 21.82
C GLY A 422 13.54 -13.17 22.46
N ARG A 423 14.40 -14.15 22.74
CA ARG A 423 14.08 -15.30 23.58
C ARG A 423 14.56 -15.01 25.00
N PRO A 424 13.65 -14.87 25.98
CA PRO A 424 14.05 -14.61 27.35
C PRO A 424 14.90 -15.75 27.92
N LEU A 425 15.77 -15.42 28.87
CA LEU A 425 16.64 -16.38 29.55
C LEU A 425 15.83 -17.54 30.15
N GLY A 426 16.13 -18.76 29.71
CA GLY A 426 15.49 -19.99 30.19
C GLY A 426 14.12 -20.29 29.59
N GLU A 427 13.63 -19.47 28.68
CA GLU A 427 12.36 -19.68 27.97
C GLU A 427 12.58 -20.40 26.64
N SER A 428 11.65 -21.26 26.23
CA SER A 428 11.73 -21.97 24.95
C SER A 428 11.09 -21.22 23.78
N SER A 429 10.40 -20.11 24.04
CA SER A 429 9.63 -19.35 23.05
C SER A 429 10.13 -17.91 22.92
N TYR A 430 9.94 -17.34 21.73
CA TYR A 430 10.30 -15.95 21.49
C TYR A 430 9.20 -15.01 22.00
N CYS A 431 9.59 -13.77 22.26
CA CYS A 431 8.70 -12.65 22.42
C CYS A 431 9.07 -11.54 21.43
N ILE A 432 8.08 -10.79 20.97
CA ILE A 432 8.33 -9.46 20.40
C ILE A 432 8.20 -8.42 21.51
N TYR A 433 9.12 -7.47 21.52
CA TYR A 433 9.12 -6.32 22.40
C TYR A 433 8.97 -5.07 21.57
N THR A 434 8.11 -4.14 22.00
CA THR A 434 7.88 -2.88 21.28
C THR A 434 7.83 -1.71 22.25
N ARG A 435 8.31 -0.54 21.82
CA ARG A 435 8.18 0.71 22.61
C ARG A 435 6.72 1.11 22.85
N TYR A 436 5.81 0.76 21.92
CA TYR A 436 4.46 1.31 21.87
C TYR A 436 3.39 0.52 22.63
N ARG A 437 3.50 -0.82 22.73
CA ARG A 437 2.39 -1.67 23.21
C ARG A 437 2.82 -2.89 24.04
N GLY A 438 3.94 -2.78 24.76
CA GLY A 438 4.46 -3.87 25.60
C GLY A 438 5.08 -5.01 24.79
N ASN A 439 5.00 -6.22 25.31
CA ASN A 439 5.51 -7.45 24.68
C ASN A 439 4.39 -8.45 24.34
N LEU A 440 4.65 -9.31 23.36
CA LEU A 440 3.84 -10.49 23.06
C LEU A 440 4.77 -11.70 23.08
N CYS A 441 4.51 -12.63 23.99
CA CYS A 441 5.32 -13.83 24.25
C CYS A 441 4.59 -15.10 23.79
N GLY A 442 5.28 -16.25 23.86
CA GLY A 442 4.74 -17.53 23.41
C GLY A 442 4.83 -17.73 21.90
N LEU A 443 5.70 -16.97 21.21
CA LEU A 443 5.92 -17.12 19.79
C LEU A 443 6.75 -18.38 19.55
N THR A 444 6.13 -19.44 19.04
CA THR A 444 6.82 -20.68 18.65
C THR A 444 7.43 -20.59 17.26
N GLY A 445 6.96 -19.63 16.44
CA GLY A 445 7.53 -19.30 15.15
C GLY A 445 7.04 -17.92 14.69
N TYR A 446 7.82 -17.25 13.84
CA TYR A 446 7.43 -16.00 13.20
C TYR A 446 8.06 -15.89 11.81
N MET A 447 7.44 -15.10 10.92
CA MET A 447 7.89 -14.92 9.55
C MET A 447 7.79 -13.46 9.09
N ASN A 448 8.78 -13.06 8.29
CA ASN A 448 8.85 -11.83 7.50
C ASN A 448 8.36 -10.57 8.23
N PRO A 449 8.88 -10.25 9.43
CA PRO A 449 8.63 -8.96 10.04
C PRO A 449 9.02 -7.82 9.09
N ARG A 450 8.14 -6.82 9.00
CA ARG A 450 8.33 -5.61 8.19
C ARG A 450 7.81 -4.40 8.93
N GLN A 451 8.53 -3.29 8.78
CA GLN A 451 8.07 -2.00 9.25
C GLN A 451 7.05 -1.41 8.27
N ALA A 452 5.88 -1.04 8.77
CA ALA A 452 4.83 -0.36 8.03
C ALA A 452 5.07 1.17 8.01
N PRO A 453 4.39 1.94 7.13
CA PRO A 453 4.60 3.39 7.02
C PRO A 453 4.25 4.18 8.28
N ASP A 454 3.44 3.61 9.18
CA ASP A 454 3.09 4.17 10.49
C ASP A 454 4.09 3.76 11.59
N SER A 455 5.26 3.26 11.20
CA SER A 455 6.34 2.75 12.05
C SER A 455 6.00 1.53 12.90
N SER A 456 4.82 0.93 12.73
CA SER A 456 4.47 -0.33 13.36
C SER A 456 5.17 -1.51 12.69
N ILE A 457 5.41 -2.59 13.44
CA ILE A 457 5.93 -3.84 12.87
C ILE A 457 4.78 -4.78 12.56
N VAL A 458 4.66 -5.18 11.31
CA VAL A 458 3.70 -6.18 10.86
C VAL A 458 4.46 -7.47 10.58
N TYR A 459 3.94 -8.59 11.07
CA TYR A 459 4.56 -9.90 10.93
C TYR A 459 3.52 -11.01 11.06
N ALA A 460 3.84 -12.21 10.57
CA ALA A 460 3.09 -13.40 10.92
C ALA A 460 3.76 -14.11 12.08
N ALA A 461 2.99 -14.61 13.03
CA ALA A 461 3.50 -15.43 14.12
C ALA A 461 2.56 -16.57 14.48
N MET A 462 3.16 -17.67 14.93
CA MET A 462 2.45 -18.78 15.52
C MET A 462 2.34 -18.54 17.03
N VAL A 463 1.10 -18.39 17.49
CA VAL A 463 0.74 -18.22 18.90
C VAL A 463 -0.37 -19.21 19.21
N ASP A 464 -0.26 -19.92 20.33
CA ASP A 464 -1.23 -20.96 20.74
C ASP A 464 -1.53 -21.98 19.65
N GLY A 465 -0.50 -22.34 18.86
CA GLY A 465 -0.62 -23.32 17.78
C GLY A 465 -1.40 -22.86 16.56
N ALA A 466 -1.63 -21.55 16.37
CA ALA A 466 -2.25 -20.99 15.17
C ALA A 466 -1.41 -19.85 14.58
N TRP A 467 -1.30 -19.82 13.24
CA TRP A 467 -0.70 -18.69 12.54
C TRP A 467 -1.67 -17.50 12.54
N GLY A 468 -1.20 -16.38 13.07
CA GLY A 468 -1.86 -15.09 13.02
C GLY A 468 -1.01 -14.03 12.34
N ILE A 469 -1.63 -12.90 11.99
CA ILE A 469 -0.95 -11.69 11.54
C ILE A 469 -1.10 -10.64 12.62
N TYR A 470 0.01 -10.05 13.02
CA TYR A 470 0.10 -9.13 14.15
C TYR A 470 0.64 -7.78 13.69
N ARG A 471 0.17 -6.71 14.33
CA ARG A 471 0.77 -5.38 14.29
C ARG A 471 1.26 -5.04 15.67
N ASN A 472 2.58 -4.90 15.83
CA ASN A 472 3.24 -4.81 17.13
C ASN A 472 2.84 -6.02 18.00
N THR A 473 2.19 -5.79 19.14
CA THR A 473 1.71 -6.87 20.02
C THR A 473 0.23 -7.20 19.80
N SER A 474 -0.46 -6.51 18.90
CA SER A 474 -1.90 -6.63 18.70
C SER A 474 -2.22 -7.55 17.50
N PRO A 475 -3.11 -8.55 17.66
CA PRO A 475 -3.52 -9.37 16.53
C PRO A 475 -4.39 -8.56 15.56
N ILE A 476 -4.06 -8.61 14.28
CA ILE A 476 -4.92 -8.17 13.17
C ILE A 476 -5.84 -9.34 12.78
N ILE A 477 -5.22 -10.51 12.58
CA ILE A 477 -5.89 -11.78 12.27
C ILE A 477 -5.36 -12.81 13.25
N ARG A 478 -6.22 -13.34 14.13
CA ARG A 478 -5.80 -14.32 15.15
C ARG A 478 -5.50 -15.69 14.57
N ASN A 479 -6.25 -16.09 13.54
CA ASN A 479 -6.07 -17.37 12.87
C ASN A 479 -6.28 -17.17 11.37
N THR A 480 -5.23 -17.35 10.60
CA THR A 480 -5.25 -17.22 9.13
C THR A 480 -5.79 -18.47 8.44
N GLY A 481 -5.94 -19.57 9.20
CA GLY A 481 -6.22 -20.92 8.71
C GLY A 481 -4.99 -21.63 8.10
N TYR A 482 -3.83 -20.97 8.07
CA TYR A 482 -2.60 -21.58 7.57
C TYR A 482 -2.14 -22.68 8.52
N MET A 483 -1.72 -23.81 7.96
CA MET A 483 -1.42 -25.02 8.71
C MET A 483 -0.26 -24.83 9.70
N SER A 484 -0.47 -25.25 10.94
CA SER A 484 0.57 -25.19 11.98
C SER A 484 1.55 -26.35 11.83
N ARG A 485 2.81 -26.03 11.53
CA ARG A 485 3.92 -26.98 11.48
C ARG A 485 5.19 -26.34 12.03
N GLU A 486 6.09 -27.17 12.54
CA GLU A 486 7.34 -26.74 13.16
C GLU A 486 8.37 -26.26 12.12
N ASP A 487 8.54 -26.98 11.01
CA ASP A 487 9.47 -26.58 9.96
C ASP A 487 8.83 -25.60 8.98
N ILE A 488 9.30 -24.35 9.03
CA ILE A 488 8.89 -23.24 8.16
C ILE A 488 10.05 -22.70 7.31
N SER A 489 11.15 -23.45 7.22
CA SER A 489 12.38 -23.01 6.53
C SER A 489 12.19 -22.67 5.04
N ARG A 490 11.13 -23.19 4.42
CA ARG A 490 10.78 -22.98 3.00
C ARG A 490 9.43 -22.28 2.82
N ASP A 491 8.85 -21.75 3.90
CA ASP A 491 7.59 -21.04 3.88
C ASP A 491 7.82 -19.54 3.82
N TYR A 492 6.94 -18.83 3.11
CA TYR A 492 6.98 -17.39 3.00
C TYR A 492 5.61 -16.81 3.30
N VAL A 493 5.59 -15.62 3.90
CA VAL A 493 4.38 -14.82 4.04
C VAL A 493 4.58 -13.44 3.44
N PHE A 494 3.61 -12.99 2.68
CA PHE A 494 3.55 -11.65 2.13
C PHE A 494 2.25 -11.01 2.58
N PHE A 495 2.29 -9.72 2.88
CA PHE A 495 1.12 -8.94 3.23
C PHE A 495 1.26 -7.52 2.71
N ASP A 496 0.13 -6.90 2.36
CA ASP A 496 0.08 -5.46 2.07
C ASP A 496 0.30 -4.71 3.38
N ILE A 497 1.43 -4.01 3.51
CA ILE A 497 1.76 -3.24 4.71
C ILE A 497 0.74 -2.13 5.02
N THR A 498 0.01 -1.65 4.00
CA THR A 498 -1.05 -0.64 4.17
C THR A 498 -2.36 -1.25 4.63
N ASN A 499 -2.64 -2.51 4.29
CA ASN A 499 -3.77 -3.27 4.81
C ASN A 499 -3.40 -4.77 4.95
N PRO A 500 -2.86 -5.18 6.11
CA PRO A 500 -2.35 -6.54 6.31
C PRO A 500 -3.40 -7.64 6.27
N SER A 501 -4.68 -7.30 6.14
CA SER A 501 -5.74 -8.27 5.84
C SER A 501 -5.64 -8.84 4.43
N TYR A 502 -4.86 -8.20 3.55
CA TYR A 502 -4.41 -8.76 2.28
C TYR A 502 -3.09 -9.49 2.52
N TYR A 503 -3.12 -10.81 2.45
CA TYR A 503 -1.94 -11.65 2.68
C TYR A 503 -1.93 -12.88 1.78
N LEU A 504 -0.72 -13.41 1.59
CA LEU A 504 -0.43 -14.64 0.87
C LEU A 504 0.58 -15.46 1.69
N PHE A 505 0.24 -16.70 1.99
CA PHE A 505 1.21 -17.69 2.42
C PHE A 505 1.66 -18.52 1.22
N ILE A 506 2.95 -18.82 1.17
CA ILE A 506 3.55 -19.73 0.22
C ILE A 506 4.16 -20.87 1.03
N ARG A 507 3.78 -22.09 0.68
CA ARG A 507 4.33 -23.30 1.29
C ARG A 507 5.35 -23.94 0.36
N GLY A 508 6.56 -24.12 0.85
CA GLY A 508 7.60 -24.91 0.16
C GLY A 508 7.59 -26.38 0.57
N SER A 509 7.85 -27.24 -0.41
CA SER A 509 8.03 -28.70 -0.24
C SER A 509 9.04 -29.22 -1.27
N ASP A 510 9.45 -30.48 -1.14
CA ASP A 510 10.31 -31.13 -2.13
C ASP A 510 9.66 -31.29 -3.50
N THR A 511 8.32 -31.30 -3.53
CA THR A 511 7.53 -31.38 -4.76
C THR A 511 7.24 -30.02 -5.40
N GLY A 512 7.70 -28.93 -4.79
CA GLY A 512 7.46 -27.55 -5.24
C GLY A 512 6.66 -26.72 -4.23
N TYR A 513 6.07 -25.65 -4.73
CA TYR A 513 5.42 -24.60 -3.93
C TYR A 513 3.91 -24.56 -4.15
N ARG A 514 3.17 -24.24 -3.08
CA ARG A 514 1.73 -24.05 -3.10
C ARG A 514 1.35 -22.72 -2.46
N LEU A 515 0.31 -22.09 -3.01
CA LEU A 515 -0.12 -20.76 -2.60
C LEU A 515 -1.39 -20.87 -1.74
N TYR A 516 -1.45 -20.09 -0.66
CA TYR A 516 -2.56 -20.07 0.29
C TYR A 516 -3.01 -18.63 0.56
N LYS A 517 -4.27 -18.33 0.28
CA LYS A 517 -4.87 -17.00 0.42
C LYS A 517 -6.21 -17.14 1.14
N LYS A 518 -6.37 -16.41 2.25
CA LYS A 518 -7.65 -16.25 2.97
C LYS A 518 -8.44 -17.55 3.21
N GLY A 519 -7.86 -18.54 3.88
CA GLY A 519 -8.59 -19.78 4.19
C GLY A 519 -8.47 -20.87 3.14
N ALA A 520 -8.05 -20.55 1.91
CA ALA A 520 -8.08 -21.48 0.78
C ALA A 520 -6.70 -21.66 0.12
N TRP A 521 -6.44 -22.89 -0.34
CA TRP A 521 -5.34 -23.17 -1.24
C TRP A 521 -5.73 -22.78 -2.66
N ILE A 522 -4.82 -22.11 -3.36
CA ILE A 522 -4.97 -21.82 -4.78
C ILE A 522 -4.54 -23.07 -5.55
N ASP A 523 -5.33 -23.44 -6.55
CA ASP A 523 -5.09 -24.62 -7.36
C ASP A 523 -3.73 -24.55 -8.06
N GLY A 524 -2.97 -25.64 -7.94
CA GLY A 524 -1.66 -25.81 -8.55
C GLY A 524 -0.57 -26.20 -7.55
N THR A 525 0.48 -26.82 -8.08
CA THR A 525 1.78 -26.94 -7.43
C THR A 525 2.81 -26.45 -8.43
N TYR A 526 3.59 -25.46 -8.01
CA TYR A 526 4.52 -24.73 -8.86
C TYR A 526 5.93 -25.23 -8.60
N LYS A 527 6.73 -25.37 -9.66
CA LYS A 527 8.12 -25.81 -9.52
C LYS A 527 8.92 -24.80 -8.70
N ASP A 528 8.65 -23.52 -8.94
CA ASP A 528 9.27 -22.40 -8.23
C ASP A 528 8.30 -21.20 -8.17
N VAL A 529 8.61 -20.22 -7.33
CA VAL A 529 7.82 -18.99 -7.15
C VAL A 529 8.73 -17.77 -7.03
N GLY A 530 8.29 -16.64 -7.58
CA GLY A 530 8.92 -15.36 -7.35
C GLY A 530 8.62 -14.82 -5.96
N LEU A 531 9.62 -14.17 -5.36
CA LEU A 531 9.47 -13.49 -4.07
C LEU A 531 9.07 -12.01 -4.22
N ASP A 532 9.02 -11.50 -5.45
CA ASP A 532 8.44 -10.21 -5.80
C ASP A 532 6.90 -10.38 -5.85
N VAL A 533 6.23 -10.20 -4.71
CA VAL A 533 4.76 -10.26 -4.60
C VAL A 533 4.20 -8.86 -4.49
N SER A 534 3.24 -8.53 -5.34
CA SER A 534 2.59 -7.22 -5.40
C SER A 534 1.11 -7.33 -5.04
N PHE A 535 0.60 -6.31 -4.33
CA PHE A 535 -0.79 -6.22 -3.90
C PHE A 535 -1.47 -5.04 -4.59
N GLY A 536 -2.52 -5.34 -5.37
CA GLY A 536 -3.32 -4.35 -6.07
C GLY A 536 -4.59 -3.93 -5.34
N TYR A 537 -5.38 -3.06 -5.96
CA TYR A 537 -6.74 -2.79 -5.49
C TYR A 537 -7.61 -4.05 -5.58
N ASP A 538 -8.70 -4.08 -4.81
CA ASP A 538 -9.69 -5.17 -4.81
C ASP A 538 -9.13 -6.57 -4.52
N TYR A 539 -8.21 -6.70 -3.56
CA TYR A 539 -7.63 -7.98 -3.12
C TYR A 539 -6.78 -8.70 -4.18
N LYS A 540 -6.43 -8.04 -5.29
CA LYS A 540 -5.60 -8.64 -6.35
C LYS A 540 -4.17 -8.87 -5.86
N ILE A 541 -3.64 -10.05 -6.12
CA ILE A 541 -2.24 -10.38 -5.88
C ILE A 541 -1.59 -10.72 -7.21
N ILE A 542 -0.46 -10.08 -7.50
CA ILE A 542 0.34 -10.33 -8.69
C ILE A 542 1.70 -10.86 -8.25
N MET A 543 2.13 -11.98 -8.85
CA MET A 543 3.44 -12.58 -8.61
C MET A 543 3.88 -13.41 -9.81
N SER A 544 5.16 -13.78 -9.84
CA SER A 544 5.66 -14.76 -10.80
C SER A 544 5.66 -16.18 -10.22
N ILE A 545 5.41 -17.17 -11.07
CA ILE A 545 5.48 -18.60 -10.75
C ILE A 545 6.21 -19.33 -11.87
N GLN A 546 6.79 -20.48 -11.56
CA GLN A 546 7.33 -21.39 -12.56
C GLN A 546 6.48 -22.67 -12.63
N ASP A 547 5.93 -22.95 -13.81
CA ASP A 547 5.26 -24.21 -14.12
C ASP A 547 6.09 -25.05 -15.10
N SER A 548 5.51 -26.14 -15.63
CA SER A 548 6.21 -27.02 -16.58
C SER A 548 6.52 -26.37 -17.93
N THR A 549 5.88 -25.25 -18.25
CA THR A 549 6.04 -24.51 -19.52
C THR A 549 6.99 -23.32 -19.42
N GLY A 550 7.27 -22.83 -18.21
CA GLY A 550 8.20 -21.73 -17.97
C GLY A 550 7.76 -20.83 -16.81
N TRP A 551 8.34 -19.64 -16.76
CA TRP A 551 7.94 -18.58 -15.82
C TRP A 551 6.72 -17.84 -16.35
N ARG A 552 5.75 -17.56 -15.47
CA ARG A 552 4.53 -16.81 -15.79
C ARG A 552 4.22 -15.81 -14.69
N LEU A 553 3.59 -14.69 -15.07
CA LEU A 553 2.89 -13.84 -14.12
C LEU A 553 1.51 -14.44 -13.85
N ILE A 554 1.07 -14.35 -12.61
CA ILE A 554 -0.29 -14.71 -12.20
C ILE A 554 -0.96 -13.57 -11.45
N GLU A 555 -2.28 -13.48 -11.62
CA GLU A 555 -3.18 -12.55 -10.94
C GLU A 555 -4.38 -13.31 -10.37
N PHE A 556 -4.71 -13.09 -9.08
CA PHE A 556 -5.84 -13.75 -8.39
C PHE A 556 -6.29 -12.99 -7.13
#